data_AF-A0A531LIC5-F1
#
_entry.id   AF-A0A531LIC5-F1
#
_cell.length_a   1.000
_cell.length_b   1.000
_cell.length_c   1.000
_cell.angle_alpha   90.00
_cell.angle_beta   90.00
_cell.angle_gamma   90.00
#
_symmetry.space_group_name_H-M   'P 1'
#
loop_
_entity.id
_entity.type
_entity.pdbx_description
1 polymer ?
#
loop_
_entity_poly.entity_id
_entity_poly.type
_entity_poly.pdbx_seq_one_letter_code
_entity_poly.pdbx_strand_id
1 'polypeptide(L)'
;MAAVSQSFKTDLLASIPSLRAFAVSLTQNADKADDLVQETLVKAWDKHESFEPGTNLKAWLFTILRNEFYSQMRKRGREVQD
;
A
#
# COMPACT_ATOMS: atom_id res chain seq x y z
N MET A 1 3.09 13.88 17.07
CA MET A 1 2.93 13.41 15.68
C MET A 1 3.51 14.49 14.79
N ALA A 2 4.58 14.20 14.05
CA ALA A 2 5.04 15.14 13.04
C ALA A 2 3.95 15.30 11.97
N ALA A 3 3.79 16.50 11.44
CA ALA A 3 2.88 16.70 10.32
C ALA A 3 3.49 16.05 9.07
N VAL A 4 2.68 15.28 8.33
CA VAL A 4 3.10 14.71 7.04
C VAL A 4 3.52 15.84 6.10
N SER A 5 4.69 15.71 5.49
CA SER A 5 5.20 16.74 4.57
C SER A 5 4.32 16.83 3.32
N GLN A 6 4.20 18.06 2.79
CA GLN A 6 3.40 18.30 1.58
C GLN A 6 3.97 17.57 0.35
N SER A 7 5.29 17.42 0.27
CA SER A 7 5.95 16.64 -0.79
C SER A 7 5.59 15.17 -0.70
N PHE A 8 5.68 14.56 0.49
CA PHE A 8 5.28 13.16 0.70
C PHE A 8 3.82 12.92 0.30
N LYS A 9 2.90 13.80 0.73
CA LYS A 9 1.48 13.70 0.36
C LYS A 9 1.29 13.75 -1.16
N THR A 10 1.99 14.66 -1.84
CA THR A 10 1.89 14.81 -3.31
C THR A 10 2.40 13.55 -4.02
N ASP A 11 3.56 13.04 -3.62
CA ASP A 11 4.19 11.87 -4.23
C ASP A 11 3.40 10.58 -3.93
N LEU A 12 2.79 10.48 -2.75
CA LEU A 12 1.89 9.41 -2.36
C LEU A 12 0.67 9.35 -3.30
N LEU A 13 -0.01 10.50 -3.50
CA LEU A 13 -1.15 10.61 -4.39
C LEU A 13 -0.77 10.31 -5.85
N ALA A 14 0.38 10.81 -6.30
CA ALA A 14 0.90 10.53 -7.64
C ALA A 14 1.23 9.05 -7.88
N SER A 15 1.44 8.27 -6.82
CA SER A 15 1.74 6.84 -6.90
C SER A 15 0.49 5.95 -7.03
N ILE A 16 -0.71 6.48 -6.74
CA ILE A 16 -1.98 5.72 -6.74
C ILE A 16 -2.23 4.97 -8.06
N PRO A 17 -2.10 5.56 -9.26
CA PRO A 17 -2.37 4.83 -10.51
C PRO A 17 -1.45 3.62 -10.68
N SER A 18 -0.17 3.75 -10.34
CA SER A 18 0.80 2.65 -10.42
C SER A 18 0.55 1.56 -9.37
N LEU A 19 0.19 1.94 -8.15
CA LEU A 19 -0.16 0.99 -7.09
C LEU A 19 -1.41 0.20 -7.47
N ARG A 20 -2.43 0.88 -8.02
CA ARG A 20 -3.66 0.24 -8.50
C ARG A 20 -3.40 -0.75 -9.62
N ALA A 21 -2.62 -0.36 -10.63
CA ALA A 21 -2.27 -1.26 -11.73
C ALA A 21 -1.58 -2.54 -11.21
N PHE A 22 -0.66 -2.40 -10.26
CA PHE A 22 0.00 -3.54 -9.65
C PHE A 22 -0.94 -4.37 -8.77
N ALA A 23 -1.78 -3.74 -7.95
CA ALA A 23 -2.79 -4.42 -7.14
C ALA A 23 -3.77 -5.23 -7.99
N VAL A 24 -4.20 -4.71 -9.16
CA VAL A 24 -5.04 -5.44 -10.11
C VAL A 24 -4.33 -6.69 -10.63
N SER A 25 -3.04 -6.61 -10.94
CA SER A 25 -2.26 -7.79 -11.39
C SER A 25 -2.13 -8.88 -10.32
N LEU A 26 -2.15 -8.51 -9.03
CA LEU A 26 -2.06 -9.46 -7.92
C LEU A 26 -3.42 -10.07 -7.55
N THR A 27 -4.46 -9.24 -7.52
CA THR A 27 -5.79 -9.62 -7.02
C THR A 27 -6.71 -10.18 -8.11
N GLN A 28 -6.42 -9.88 -9.37
CA GLN A 28 -7.26 -10.20 -10.53
C GLN A 28 -8.72 -9.72 -10.38
N ASN A 29 -8.96 -8.70 -9.55
CA ASN A 29 -10.27 -8.16 -9.24
C ASN A 29 -10.13 -6.67 -8.89
N ALA A 30 -10.87 -5.80 -9.58
CA ALA A 30 -10.72 -4.36 -9.44
C ALA A 30 -11.11 -3.86 -8.05
N ASP A 31 -12.22 -4.34 -7.48
CA ASP A 31 -12.70 -3.91 -6.16
C ASP A 31 -11.69 -4.30 -5.06
N LYS A 32 -11.20 -5.55 -5.09
CA LYS A 32 -10.15 -6.01 -4.16
C LYS A 32 -8.83 -5.26 -4.35
N ALA A 33 -8.52 -4.83 -5.57
CA ALA A 33 -7.35 -4.01 -5.83
C ALA A 33 -7.50 -2.62 -5.20
N ASP A 34 -8.67 -2.01 -5.31
CA ASP A 34 -8.97 -0.70 -4.72
C ASP A 34 -8.91 -0.74 -3.19
N ASP A 35 -9.45 -1.80 -2.57
CA ASP A 35 -9.32 -2.03 -1.12
C ASP A 35 -7.85 -2.20 -0.70
N LEU A 36 -7.07 -3.00 -1.43
CA LEU A 36 -5.65 -3.22 -1.16
C LEU A 36 -4.83 -1.92 -1.28
N VAL A 37 -5.14 -1.07 -2.27
CA VAL A 37 -4.51 0.24 -2.41
C VAL A 37 -4.89 1.13 -1.24
N GLN A 38 -6.16 1.18 -0.84
CA GLN A 38 -6.61 1.98 0.30
C GLN A 38 -5.85 1.59 1.58
N GLU A 39 -5.80 0.31 1.91
CA GLU A 39 -5.06 -0.20 3.08
C GLU A 39 -3.56 0.13 3.01
N THR A 40 -2.98 0.06 1.81
CA THR A 40 -1.58 0.46 1.57
C THR A 40 -1.37 1.94 1.90
N LEU A 41 -2.27 2.82 1.46
CA LEU A 41 -2.18 4.26 1.69
C LEU A 41 -2.33 4.61 3.17
N VAL A 42 -3.26 3.96 3.87
CA VAL A 42 -3.44 4.12 5.33
C VAL A 42 -2.16 3.72 6.06
N LYS A 43 -1.61 2.54 5.75
CA LYS A 43 -0.36 2.06 6.37
C LYS A 43 0.84 2.94 6.03
N ALA A 44 0.91 3.45 4.81
CA ALA A 44 1.96 4.38 4.40
C ALA A 44 1.86 5.71 5.17
N TRP A 45 0.63 6.20 5.37
CA TRP A 45 0.38 7.42 6.15
C TRP A 45 0.78 7.25 7.61
N ASP A 46 0.40 6.14 8.24
CA ASP A 46 0.76 5.84 9.64
C ASP A 46 2.28 5.65 9.81
N LYS A 47 2.96 5.15 8.78
CA LYS A 47 4.40 4.87 8.77
C LYS A 47 5.24 5.99 8.14
N HIS A 48 4.67 7.15 7.82
CA HIS A 48 5.38 8.18 7.08
C HIS A 48 6.68 8.63 7.78
N GLU A 49 6.73 8.64 9.12
CA GLU A 49 7.94 8.98 9.89
C GLU A 49 9.08 7.95 9.71
N SER A 50 8.79 6.74 9.24
CA SER A 50 9.79 5.69 8.94
C SER A 50 10.31 5.72 7.50
N PHE A 51 9.75 6.59 6.65
CA PHE A 51 10.26 6.78 5.30
C PHE A 51 11.47 7.72 5.34
N GLU A 52 12.59 7.27 4.78
CA GLU A 52 13.80 8.09 4.65
C GLU A 52 13.66 9.03 3.42
N PRO A 53 13.58 10.36 3.62
CA PRO A 53 13.46 11.31 2.52
C PRO A 53 14.66 11.24 1.57
N GLY A 54 14.41 11.40 0.27
CA GLY A 54 15.44 11.27 -0.77
C GLY A 54 15.66 9.83 -1.26
N THR A 55 15.04 8.83 -0.61
CA THR A 55 14.96 7.47 -1.15
C THR A 55 13.74 7.29 -2.06
N ASN A 56 13.59 6.10 -2.67
CA ASN A 56 12.53 5.84 -3.64
C ASN A 56 11.18 5.52 -2.96
N LEU A 57 10.30 6.53 -2.87
CA LEU A 57 8.97 6.37 -2.28
C LEU A 57 8.13 5.29 -2.98
N LYS A 58 8.17 5.20 -4.32
CA LYS A 58 7.42 4.17 -5.05
C LYS A 58 7.86 2.77 -4.62
N ALA A 59 9.16 2.50 -4.55
CA ALA A 59 9.66 1.20 -4.10
C ALA A 59 9.21 0.85 -2.67
N TRP A 60 9.21 1.85 -1.78
CA TRP A 60 8.73 1.70 -0.41
C TRP A 60 7.22 1.39 -0.36
N LEU A 61 6.39 2.12 -1.11
CA LEU A 61 4.94 1.88 -1.19
C LEU A 61 4.61 0.50 -1.77
N PHE A 62 5.31 0.07 -2.81
CA PHE A 62 5.13 -1.27 -3.39
C PHE A 62 5.51 -2.38 -2.41
N THR A 63 6.47 -2.12 -1.53
CA THR A 63 6.84 -3.05 -0.44
C THR A 63 5.70 -3.18 0.57
N ILE A 64 5.09 -2.06 0.98
CA ILE A 64 3.92 -2.07 1.87
C ILE A 64 2.76 -2.83 1.22
N LEU A 65 2.44 -2.53 -0.04
CA LEU A 65 1.35 -3.17 -0.78
C LEU A 65 1.53 -4.69 -0.87
N ARG A 66 2.73 -5.14 -1.25
CA ARG A 66 3.04 -6.57 -1.35
C ARG A 66 2.90 -7.27 0.00
N ASN A 67 3.40 -6.66 1.07
CA ASN A 67 3.30 -7.21 2.42
C ASN A 67 1.85 -7.31 2.88
N GLU A 68 1.02 -6.30 2.56
CA GLU A 68 -0.40 -6.31 2.87
C GLU A 68 -1.14 -7.40 2.10
N PHE A 69 -0.90 -7.52 0.80
CA PHE A 69 -1.49 -8.58 -0.02
C PHE A 69 -1.23 -9.98 0.56
N TYR A 70 0.02 -10.29 0.90
CA TYR A 70 0.35 -11.58 1.51
C TYR A 70 -0.25 -11.76 2.91
N SER A 71 -0.41 -10.67 3.67
CA SER A 71 -1.10 -10.70 4.96
C SER A 71 -2.56 -11.12 4.80
N GLN A 72 -3.27 -10.51 3.84
CA GLN A 72 -4.66 -10.85 3.53
C GLN A 72 -4.79 -12.29 3.04
N MET A 73 -3.89 -12.76 2.17
CA MET A 73 -3.88 -14.15 1.70
C MET A 73 -3.73 -15.15 2.86
N ARG A 74 -2.78 -14.91 3.78
CA ARG A 74 -2.61 -15.77 4.96
C ARG A 74 -3.84 -15.76 5.87
N LYS A 75 -4.52 -14.62 6.00
CA LYS A 75 -5.75 -14.51 6.82
C LYS A 75 -6.91 -15.30 6.20
N ARG A 76 -7.16 -15.13 4.91
CA ARG A 76 -8.18 -15.90 4.16
C ARG A 76 -7.93 -17.40 4.22
N GLY A 77 -6.68 -17.83 4.14
CA GLY A 77 -6.32 -19.24 4.26
C GLY A 77 -6.65 -19.85 5.62
N ARG A 78 -6.68 -19.05 6.71
CA ARG A 78 -7.09 -19.51 8.05
C ARG A 78 -8.62 -19.55 8.19
N GLU A 79 -9.32 -18.53 7.70
CA GLU A 79 -10.79 -18.44 7.77
C GLU A 79 -11.51 -19.55 6.98
N VAL A 80 -10.85 -20.18 5.99
CA VAL A 80 -11.39 -21.32 5.22
C VAL A 80 -11.14 -22.67 5.92
N GLN A 81 -10.18 -22.72 6.86
CA GLN A 81 -9.82 -23.95 7.58
C GLN A 81 -10.59 -24.13 8.89
N ASP A 82 -11.27 -23.08 9.36
CA ASP A 82 -12.19 -23.10 10.52
C ASP A 82 -13.65 -23.32 10.06
#